data_AF-A0A931CHX6-F1
#
_entry.id   AF-A0A931CHX6-F1
#
_cell.length_a   1.000
_cell.length_b   1.000
_cell.length_c   1.000
_cell.angle_alpha   90.00
_cell.angle_beta   90.00
_cell.angle_gamma   90.00
#
_symmetry.space_group_name_H-M   'P 1'
#
loop_
_entity.id
_entity.type
_entity.pdbx_description
1 polymer ?
#
loop_
_entity_poly.entity_id
_entity_poly.type
_entity_poly.pdbx_seq_one_letter_code
_entity_poly.pdbx_strand_id
1 'polypeptide(L)'
;MIVFCPECGAPGVPLMFGLPVPEAREAAEEGELALGGCVVSADPPNWQCPRRHRWRDADEQAWEERLQSVLEAHGYRESGPLLPDV
;
A
#
# COMPACT_ATOMS: atom_id res chain seq x y z
N MET A 1 -2.79 -14.27 5.14
CA MET A 1 -1.89 -13.90 4.04
C MET A 1 -2.33 -14.49 2.70
N ILE A 2 -3.12 -13.71 1.96
CA ILE A 2 -3.48 -13.91 0.57
C ILE A 2 -2.77 -12.81 -0.24
N VAL A 3 -1.52 -13.07 -0.62
CA VAL A 3 -0.70 -12.18 -1.48
C VAL A 3 -1.02 -12.34 -2.97
N PHE A 4 -1.79 -13.36 -3.34
CA PHE A 4 -2.27 -13.59 -4.70
C PHE A 4 -3.75 -13.26 -4.80
N CYS A 5 -4.15 -12.58 -5.85
CA CYS A 5 -5.53 -12.18 -6.10
C CYS A 5 -6.46 -13.41 -6.08
N PRO A 6 -7.52 -13.43 -5.26
CA PRO A 6 -8.43 -14.56 -5.17
C PRO A 6 -9.27 -14.76 -6.46
N GLU A 7 -9.38 -13.74 -7.31
CA GLU A 7 -10.17 -13.82 -8.55
C GLU A 7 -9.36 -14.28 -9.76
N CYS A 8 -8.08 -13.91 -9.86
CA CYS A 8 -7.29 -14.15 -11.07
C CYS A 8 -5.90 -14.74 -10.82
N GLY A 9 -5.53 -15.01 -9.57
CA GLY A 9 -4.24 -15.62 -9.19
C GLY A 9 -3.00 -14.76 -9.41
N ALA A 10 -3.15 -13.54 -9.93
CA ALA A 10 -2.02 -12.62 -10.11
C ALA A 10 -1.48 -12.13 -8.76
N PRO A 11 -0.18 -11.84 -8.63
CA PRO A 11 0.37 -11.24 -7.41
C PRO A 11 -0.28 -9.88 -7.14
N GLY A 12 -0.51 -9.60 -5.86
CA GLY A 12 -1.00 -8.32 -5.36
C GLY A 12 0.11 -7.36 -4.97
N VAL A 13 -0.21 -6.07 -5.00
CA VAL A 13 0.57 -4.98 -4.42
C VAL A 13 -0.21 -4.34 -3.27
N PRO A 14 0.48 -3.74 -2.29
CA PRO A 14 -0.20 -2.99 -1.23
C PRO A 14 -1.03 -1.86 -1.84
N LEU A 15 -2.27 -1.73 -1.38
CA LEU A 15 -3.19 -0.66 -1.73
C LEU A 15 -3.30 0.29 -0.54
N MET A 16 -2.97 1.56 -0.75
CA MET A 16 -3.13 2.61 0.26
C MET A 16 -4.16 3.66 -0.16
N PHE A 17 -4.75 4.32 0.83
CA PHE A 17 -5.66 5.43 0.65
C PHE A 17 -5.11 6.69 1.32
N GLY A 18 -5.67 7.84 0.95
CA GLY A 18 -5.27 9.15 1.46
C GLY A 18 -4.37 9.91 0.49
N LEU A 19 -3.63 10.87 1.02
CA LEU A 19 -2.65 11.65 0.27
C LEU A 19 -1.31 10.90 0.28
N PRO A 20 -0.82 10.40 -0.87
CA PRO A 20 0.46 9.69 -0.92
C PRO A 20 1.64 10.64 -0.74
N VAL A 21 2.70 10.14 -0.09
CA VAL A 21 4.04 10.74 -0.15
C VAL A 21 4.64 10.56 -1.56
N PRO A 22 5.67 11.35 -1.95
CA PRO A 22 6.27 11.25 -3.28
C PRO A 22 6.68 9.83 -3.67
N GLU A 23 7.32 9.11 -2.76
CA GLU A 23 7.84 7.75 -2.97
C GLU A 23 6.70 6.75 -3.20
N ALA A 24 5.55 6.95 -2.56
CA ALA A 24 4.35 6.16 -2.80
C ALA A 24 3.74 6.43 -4.19
N ARG A 25 3.83 7.69 -4.67
CA ARG A 25 3.39 8.01 -6.04
C ARG A 25 4.30 7.35 -7.07
N GLU A 26 5.61 7.45 -6.89
CA GLU A 26 6.61 6.83 -7.78
C GLU A 26 6.42 5.30 -7.83
N ALA A 27 6.30 4.65 -6.66
CA ALA A 27 5.99 3.23 -6.59
C ALA A 27 4.67 2.83 -7.26
N ALA A 28 3.66 3.72 -7.24
CA ALA A 28 2.39 3.47 -7.92
C ALA A 28 2.49 3.63 -9.44
N GLU A 29 3.34 4.55 -9.92
CA GLU A 29 3.64 4.73 -11.33
C GLU A 29 4.38 3.50 -11.91
N GLU A 30 5.27 2.88 -11.12
CA GLU A 30 5.98 1.63 -11.45
C GLU A 30 5.13 0.36 -11.22
N GLY A 31 3.94 0.49 -10.62
CA GLY A 31 3.02 -0.62 -10.38
C GLY A 31 3.40 -1.54 -9.22
N GLU A 32 4.26 -1.08 -8.31
CA GLU A 32 4.68 -1.78 -7.08
C GLU A 32 3.78 -1.48 -5.88
N LEU A 33 2.95 -0.44 -6.01
CA LEU A 33 1.96 0.00 -5.05
C LEU A 33 0.68 0.43 -5.78
N ALA A 34 -0.48 0.37 -5.12
CA ALA A 34 -1.73 0.89 -5.68
C ALA A 34 -2.28 2.03 -4.82
N LEU A 35 -2.86 3.04 -5.49
CA LEU A 35 -3.54 4.16 -4.85
C LEU A 35 -5.06 4.00 -4.96
N GLY A 36 -5.73 3.92 -3.81
CA GLY A 36 -7.16 3.70 -3.69
C GLY A 36 -8.01 4.96 -3.85
N GLY A 37 -7.37 6.13 -3.78
CA GLY A 37 -8.01 7.45 -3.71
C GLY A 37 -7.99 8.01 -2.29
N CYS A 38 -8.68 9.12 -2.08
CA CYS A 38 -8.70 9.84 -0.80
C CYS A 38 -9.74 9.32 0.21
N VAL A 39 -10.82 8.68 -0.26
CA VAL A 39 -11.93 8.26 0.60
C VAL A 39 -11.68 6.85 1.14
N VAL A 40 -11.66 6.72 2.46
CA VAL A 40 -11.52 5.45 3.18
C VAL A 40 -12.89 4.99 3.65
N SER A 41 -13.30 3.77 3.27
CA SER A 41 -14.52 3.13 3.76
C SER A 41 -14.32 2.58 5.18
N ALA A 42 -15.38 2.06 5.82
CA ALA A 42 -15.23 1.37 7.12
C ALA A 42 -14.40 0.09 7.03
N ASP A 43 -14.45 -0.58 5.87
CA ASP A 43 -13.68 -1.78 5.58
C ASP A 43 -12.92 -1.63 4.25
N PRO A 44 -11.80 -0.88 4.22
CA PRO A 44 -11.07 -0.66 2.98
C PRO A 44 -10.28 -1.90 2.55
N PRO A 45 -10.24 -2.24 1.25
CA PRO A 45 -9.30 -3.24 0.74
C PRO A 45 -7.86 -2.76 0.94
N ASN A 46 -6.93 -3.67 1.21
CA ASN A 46 -5.51 -3.35 1.41
C ASN A 46 -4.61 -3.97 0.34
N TRP A 47 -5.17 -4.72 -0.62
CA TRP A 47 -4.41 -5.26 -1.75
C TRP A 47 -5.10 -4.98 -3.09
N GLN A 48 -4.29 -4.86 -4.15
CA GLN A 48 -4.76 -4.77 -5.53
C GLN A 48 -3.84 -5.55 -6.47
N CYS A 49 -4.39 -6.23 -7.47
CA CYS A 49 -3.58 -6.89 -8.52
C CYS A 49 -3.49 -6.02 -9.79
N PRO A 50 -2.63 -6.36 -10.77
CA PRO A 50 -2.51 -5.62 -12.04
C PRO A 50 -3.83 -5.52 -12.83
N ARG A 51 -4.78 -6.43 -12.60
CA ARG A 51 -6.14 -6.39 -13.20
C ARG A 51 -7.13 -5.52 -12.41
N ARG A 52 -6.66 -4.77 -11.40
CA ARG A 52 -7.44 -3.86 -10.56
C ARG A 52 -8.47 -4.51 -9.61
N HIS A 53 -8.52 -5.84 -9.49
CA HIS A 53 -9.28 -6.49 -8.42
C HIS A 53 -8.69 -6.08 -7.06
N ARG A 54 -9.55 -5.78 -6.10
CA ARG A 54 -9.18 -5.32 -4.76
C ARG A 54 -9.72 -6.29 -3.72
N TRP A 55 -8.92 -6.61 -2.71
CA TRP A 55 -9.35 -7.47 -1.61
C TRP A 55 -8.76 -7.00 -0.30
N ARG A 56 -9.35 -7.50 0.79
CA ARG A 56 -8.82 -7.37 2.13
C ARG A 56 -8.14 -8.67 2.53
N ASP A 57 -6.94 -8.58 3.06
CA ASP A 57 -6.32 -9.60 3.91
C ASP A 57 -6.28 -9.08 5.35
N ALA A 58 -6.57 -9.94 6.33
CA ALA A 58 -6.60 -9.57 7.74
C ALA A 58 -5.20 -9.47 8.37
N ASP A 59 -4.15 -9.90 7.66
CA ASP A 59 -2.77 -9.80 8.11
C ASP A 59 -2.24 -8.38 7.86
N GLU A 60 -2.53 -7.48 8.81
CA GLU A 60 -2.14 -6.07 8.74
C GLU A 60 -0.62 -5.90 8.76
N GLN A 61 0.08 -6.69 9.59
CA GLN A 61 1.54 -6.68 9.69
C GLN A 61 2.19 -6.99 8.33
N ALA A 62 1.72 -8.04 7.65
CA ALA A 62 2.25 -8.39 6.33
C ALA A 62 2.03 -7.29 5.28
N TRP A 63 0.93 -6.55 5.38
CA TRP A 63 0.68 -5.40 4.53
C TRP A 63 1.62 -4.24 4.87
N GLU A 64 1.81 -3.93 6.15
CA GLU A 64 2.70 -2.87 6.64
C GLU A 64 4.15 -3.13 6.22
N GLU A 65 4.66 -4.35 6.45
CA GLU A 65 6.01 -4.76 6.05
C GLU A 65 6.21 -4.63 4.54
N ARG A 66 5.22 -5.04 3.74
CA ARG A 66 5.29 -4.94 2.28
C ARG A 66 5.26 -3.49 1.82
N LEU A 67 4.39 -2.67 2.40
CA LEU A 67 4.29 -1.25 2.10
C LEU A 67 5.61 -0.54 2.45
N GLN A 68 6.14 -0.75 3.65
CA GLN A 68 7.41 -0.18 4.09
C GLN A 68 8.54 -0.57 3.14
N SER A 69 8.67 -1.87 2.82
CA SER A 69 9.69 -2.35 1.88
C SER A 69 9.61 -1.67 0.50
N VAL A 70 8.41 -1.41 -0.01
CA VAL A 70 8.23 -0.68 -1.28
C VAL A 70 8.64 0.78 -1.11
N LEU A 71 8.18 1.47 -0.06
CA LEU A 71 8.50 2.88 0.16
C LEU A 71 10.02 3.09 0.34
N GLU A 72 10.69 2.24 1.11
CA GLU A 72 12.14 2.30 1.33
C GLU A 72 12.94 2.09 0.03
N ALA A 73 12.46 1.20 -0.87
CA ALA A 73 13.07 0.99 -2.18
C ALA A 73 12.99 2.25 -3.07
N HIS A 74 11.98 3.09 -2.84
CA HIS A 74 11.79 4.38 -3.51
C HIS A 74 12.42 5.56 -2.73
N GLY A 75 13.20 5.28 -1.69
CA GLY A 75 13.97 6.29 -0.97
C GLY A 75 13.25 6.90 0.23
N TYR A 76 12.09 6.36 0.61
CA TYR A 76 11.44 6.77 1.86
C TYR A 76 12.37 6.42 3.01
N ARG A 77 12.77 7.45 3.74
CA ARG A 77 13.45 7.30 5.01
C ARG A 77 12.44 7.70 6.05
N GLU A 78 12.13 6.80 6.97
CA GLU A 78 11.39 7.16 8.18
C GLU A 78 12.06 8.41 8.77
N SER A 79 11.42 9.56 8.62
CA SER A 79 11.77 10.70 9.44
C SER A 79 11.41 10.27 10.86
N GLY A 80 12.43 10.15 11.72
CA GLY A 80 12.25 10.17 13.17
C GLY A 80 11.24 11.25 13.59
N PRO A 81 10.68 11.12 14.80
CA PRO A 81 9.29 11.43 15.15
C PRO A 81 8.70 12.65 14.47
N LEU A 82 7.50 12.49 13.91
CA LEU A 82 6.66 13.59 13.42
C LEU A 82 6.22 14.50 14.59
N LEU A 83 7.14 15.42 14.88
CA LEU A 83 7.10 16.70 15.58
C LEU A 83 7.26 16.79 17.13
N PRO A 84 7.92 17.90 17.60
CA PRO A 84 8.40 18.14 18.98
C PRO A 84 7.47 19.06 19.82
N ASP A 85 7.86 19.33 21.07
CA ASP A 85 7.23 20.20 22.08
C ASP A 85 6.39 21.39 21.53
N VAL A 86 5.10 21.39 21.89
CA VAL A 86 4.25 22.59 22.07
C VAL A 86 3.31 22.37 23.26
#